data_AF-A0A7S1D4H0-F1
#
_entry.id   AF-A0A7S1D4H0-F1
#
_cell.length_a   1.000
_cell.length_b   1.000
_cell.length_c   1.000
_cell.angle_alpha   90.00
_cell.angle_beta   90.00
_cell.angle_gamma   90.00
#
_symmetry.space_group_name_H-M   'P 1'
#
loop_
_entity.id
_entity.type
_entity.pdbx_description
1 polymer ?
#
loop_
_entity_poly.entity_id
_entity_poly.type
_entity_poly.pdbx_seq_one_letter_code
_entity_poly.pdbx_strand_id
1 'polypeptide(L)'
;KKRKKKKKKKKNPRKVSQSRVRSIPPPLHNMTKKKKKKKKRLQLRPPPPPPPPPPSSSKTSRQQLVKVDQRHAHSLTQIGPSSVFGVSNYVLSVLDNKQVNETTTTTMLQVFLLDSGGGSLPPSIELSQLEWLQSQRLKNTAAVVFQHIPTAEFGFNDDDQKTCSGFDGDHGSDPIKSDAGVVKTLQEDGNVHFLAVGHNHGNSYCCSTTTTSTTNAIQENSALHLCFGRHSGYGGYGSFDRGGRVYQFRLKDDDDDDDNDGTEQLAWSSWARMESGEIMDRFEPQ
;
A
#
# COMPACT_ATOMS: atom_id res chain seq x y z
N LYS A 1 -41.99 22.52 -52.05
CA LYS A 1 -41.99 23.52 -53.16
C LYS A 1 -41.47 24.84 -52.57
N LYS A 2 -40.44 25.57 -53.01
CA LYS A 2 -39.58 25.61 -54.21
C LYS A 2 -38.21 26.21 -53.82
N ARG A 3 -37.13 25.60 -54.31
CA ARG A 3 -35.79 26.19 -54.51
C ARG A 3 -35.85 27.35 -55.52
N LYS A 4 -34.98 28.37 -55.38
CA LYS A 4 -34.40 29.09 -56.54
C LYS A 4 -32.92 29.48 -56.31
N LYS A 5 -32.10 28.96 -57.23
CA LYS A 5 -30.71 29.32 -57.61
C LYS A 5 -30.68 30.78 -58.14
N LYS A 6 -29.59 31.55 -58.28
CA LYS A 6 -28.29 31.39 -59.01
C LYS A 6 -27.67 32.82 -59.01
N LYS A 7 -26.36 33.11 -58.97
CA LYS A 7 -25.41 33.05 -60.11
C LYS A 7 -24.02 33.56 -59.69
N LYS A 8 -22.98 32.86 -60.17
CA LYS A 8 -21.54 33.23 -60.16
C LYS A 8 -21.22 34.32 -61.20
N LYS A 9 -20.16 35.12 -60.97
CA LYS A 9 -19.32 35.72 -62.02
C LYS A 9 -17.84 35.59 -61.65
N LYS A 10 -17.09 34.93 -62.55
CA LYS A 10 -15.61 34.83 -62.60
C LYS A 10 -15.03 36.15 -63.12
N LYS A 11 -13.84 36.55 -62.67
CA LYS A 11 -12.78 37.20 -63.47
C LYS A 11 -11.39 36.99 -62.83
N ASN A 12 -10.47 36.46 -63.62
CA ASN A 12 -9.00 36.49 -63.52
C ASN A 12 -8.52 36.51 -65.00
N PRO A 13 -7.26 36.82 -65.38
CA PRO A 13 -6.09 37.21 -64.59
C PRO A 13 -5.33 38.44 -65.19
N ARG A 14 -4.30 38.96 -64.49
CA ARG A 14 -3.22 39.74 -65.14
C ARG A 14 -1.85 39.28 -64.65
N LYS A 15 -0.98 39.03 -65.63
CA LYS A 15 0.43 38.65 -65.57
C LYS A 15 1.26 39.77 -64.91
N VAL A 16 2.27 39.40 -64.13
CA VAL A 16 3.47 40.24 -63.92
C VAL A 16 4.70 39.36 -64.15
N SER A 17 5.60 39.93 -64.94
CA SER A 17 6.81 39.36 -65.53
C SER A 17 7.97 39.27 -64.56
N GLN A 18 8.83 38.28 -64.81
CA GLN A 18 10.16 38.10 -64.24
C GLN A 18 11.05 39.33 -64.46
N SER A 19 11.86 39.69 -63.45
CA SER A 19 13.12 40.40 -63.67
C SER A 19 14.19 39.98 -62.66
N ARG A 20 15.22 39.33 -63.22
CA ARG A 20 16.66 39.41 -62.95
C ARG A 20 17.16 39.41 -61.50
N VAL A 21 17.68 38.24 -61.13
CA VAL A 21 18.74 38.01 -60.12
C VAL A 21 19.98 38.85 -60.46
N ARG A 22 20.48 39.62 -59.49
CA ARG A 22 21.85 40.15 -59.47
C ARG A 22 22.52 39.73 -58.18
N SER A 23 23.71 39.16 -58.34
CA SER A 23 24.63 38.64 -57.34
C SER A 23 25.15 39.73 -56.39
N ILE A 24 25.20 39.42 -55.10
CA ILE A 24 25.82 40.23 -54.05
C ILE A 24 27.18 39.59 -53.72
N PRO A 25 28.30 40.34 -53.74
CA PRO A 25 29.61 39.80 -53.35
C PRO A 25 29.73 39.67 -51.81
N PRO A 26 30.53 38.73 -51.30
CA PRO A 26 30.64 38.45 -49.87
C PRO A 26 31.45 39.54 -49.13
N PRO A 27 31.12 39.86 -47.87
CA PRO A 27 31.92 40.79 -47.09
C PRO A 27 33.18 40.12 -46.50
N LEU A 28 34.25 40.90 -46.51
CA LEU A 28 35.59 40.61 -46.01
C LEU A 28 35.61 40.18 -44.52
N HIS A 29 36.46 39.18 -44.25
CA HIS A 29 36.85 38.74 -42.92
C HIS A 29 37.45 39.88 -42.10
N ASN A 30 36.86 40.17 -40.94
CA ASN A 30 37.52 40.91 -39.87
C ASN A 30 37.64 40.01 -38.63
N MET A 31 38.88 39.66 -38.29
CA MET A 31 39.19 38.88 -37.09
C MET A 31 39.12 39.76 -35.85
N THR A 32 38.09 39.58 -35.03
CA THR A 32 38.10 40.02 -33.63
C THR A 32 37.90 38.81 -32.72
N LYS A 33 38.96 38.41 -32.01
CA LYS A 33 38.96 37.34 -31.01
C LYS A 33 38.12 37.77 -29.79
N LYS A 34 36.83 37.44 -29.75
CA LYS A 34 36.03 37.46 -28.51
C LYS A 34 36.21 36.13 -27.77
N LYS A 35 36.95 36.15 -26.65
CA LYS A 35 37.02 35.02 -25.70
C LYS A 35 35.64 34.79 -25.07
N LYS A 36 34.85 33.84 -25.60
CA LYS A 36 33.67 33.29 -24.92
C LYS A 36 34.14 32.32 -23.83
N LYS A 37 34.01 32.69 -22.55
CA LYS A 37 34.07 31.74 -21.44
C LYS A 37 32.88 30.77 -21.57
N LYS A 38 33.13 29.53 -21.98
CA LYS A 38 32.15 28.43 -21.89
C LYS A 38 31.90 28.14 -20.41
N LYS A 39 30.71 28.47 -19.89
CA LYS A 39 30.20 27.87 -18.64
C LYS A 39 30.10 26.35 -18.89
N LYS A 40 30.92 25.55 -18.21
CA LYS A 40 30.73 24.10 -18.13
C LYS A 40 29.41 23.88 -17.38
N ARG A 41 28.36 23.49 -18.10
CA ARG A 41 27.12 22.96 -17.52
C ARG A 41 27.48 21.57 -17.00
N LEU A 42 27.50 21.37 -15.68
CA LEU A 42 27.60 20.04 -15.10
C LEU A 42 26.40 19.23 -15.63
N GLN A 43 26.67 18.20 -16.43
CA GLN A 43 25.67 17.19 -16.74
C GLN A 43 25.73 16.19 -15.59
N LEU A 44 24.63 16.09 -14.84
CA LEU A 44 24.43 15.00 -13.88
C LEU A 44 24.48 13.68 -14.66
N ARG A 45 25.29 12.72 -14.18
CA ARG A 45 25.26 11.37 -14.72
C ARG A 45 23.85 10.78 -14.51
N PRO A 46 23.30 10.04 -15.49
CA PRO A 46 22.11 9.25 -15.22
C PRO A 46 22.38 8.29 -14.05
N PRO A 47 21.38 8.01 -13.20
CA PRO A 47 21.53 7.05 -12.12
C PRO A 47 21.97 5.70 -12.70
N PRO A 48 22.81 4.94 -11.99
CA PRO A 48 23.12 3.57 -12.39
C PRO A 48 21.82 2.77 -12.49
N PRO A 49 21.72 1.82 -13.44
CA PRO A 49 20.57 0.93 -13.49
C PRO A 49 20.42 0.20 -12.14
N PRO A 50 19.19 -0.13 -11.72
CA PRO A 50 18.97 -0.89 -10.50
C PRO A 50 19.79 -2.19 -10.57
N PRO A 51 20.39 -2.61 -9.44
CA PRO A 51 21.10 -3.88 -9.41
C PRO A 51 20.14 -5.00 -9.82
N PRO A 52 20.61 -6.02 -10.54
CA PRO A 52 19.80 -7.18 -10.85
C PRO A 52 19.27 -7.78 -9.54
N PRO A 53 18.05 -8.34 -9.54
CA PRO A 53 17.50 -9.01 -8.37
C PRO A 53 18.52 -10.07 -7.89
N PRO A 54 18.76 -10.18 -6.58
CA PRO A 54 19.67 -11.17 -6.06
C PRO A 54 19.22 -12.57 -6.52
N PRO A 55 20.16 -13.47 -6.90
CA PRO A 55 19.81 -14.82 -7.30
C PRO A 55 19.01 -15.51 -6.20
N SER A 56 17.91 -16.17 -6.58
CA SER A 56 16.86 -16.74 -5.72
C SER A 56 17.29 -17.92 -4.84
N SER A 57 18.57 -18.09 -4.54
CA SER A 57 19.06 -19.14 -3.63
C SER A 57 19.57 -18.53 -2.33
N SER A 58 18.65 -17.92 -1.59
CA SER A 58 18.82 -17.79 -0.15
C SER A 58 19.07 -19.19 0.42
N LYS A 59 20.32 -19.50 0.80
CA LYS A 59 20.66 -20.78 1.46
C LYS A 59 20.02 -20.91 2.85
N THR A 60 19.52 -19.81 3.39
CA THR A 60 18.86 -19.76 4.68
C THR A 60 17.41 -20.18 4.51
N SER A 61 17.01 -21.24 5.22
CA SER A 61 15.61 -21.67 5.23
C SER A 61 14.74 -20.66 5.98
N ARG A 62 13.45 -20.62 5.66
CA ARG A 62 12.49 -19.73 6.35
C ARG A 62 12.46 -19.96 7.86
N GLN A 63 12.59 -21.22 8.32
CA GLN A 63 12.74 -21.56 9.73
C GLN A 63 14.04 -21.01 10.35
N GLN A 64 15.15 -21.03 9.61
CA GLN A 64 16.40 -20.42 10.09
C GLN A 64 16.28 -18.90 10.20
N LEU A 65 15.57 -18.24 9.28
CA LEU A 65 15.31 -16.79 9.37
C LEU A 65 14.51 -16.45 10.62
N VAL A 66 13.42 -17.17 10.90
CA VAL A 66 12.63 -16.97 12.13
C VAL A 66 13.49 -17.21 13.38
N LYS A 67 14.32 -18.26 13.40
CA LYS A 67 15.25 -18.53 14.51
C LYS A 67 16.35 -17.49 14.68
N VAL A 68 16.66 -16.70 13.66
CA VAL A 68 17.58 -15.56 13.77
C VAL A 68 16.85 -14.39 14.42
N ASP A 69 15.64 -14.08 13.95
CA ASP A 69 14.81 -13.00 14.50
C ASP A 69 14.52 -13.20 16.00
N GLN A 70 14.16 -14.42 16.39
CA GLN A 70 13.89 -14.81 17.78
C GLN A 70 15.08 -14.63 18.75
N ARG A 71 16.30 -14.37 18.27
CA ARG A 71 17.47 -14.14 19.14
C ARG A 71 17.52 -12.72 19.69
N HIS A 72 16.72 -11.80 19.15
CA HIS A 72 16.69 -10.42 19.61
C HIS A 72 15.85 -10.31 20.88
N ALA A 73 16.33 -9.54 21.87
CA ALA A 73 15.80 -9.48 23.23
C ALA A 73 14.30 -9.09 23.35
N HIS A 74 13.75 -8.47 22.31
CA HIS A 74 12.36 -8.02 22.27
C HIS A 74 11.60 -8.60 21.08
N SER A 75 12.14 -9.61 20.40
CA SER A 75 11.38 -10.32 19.37
C SER A 75 10.25 -11.10 20.03
N LEU A 76 9.04 -10.83 19.56
CA LEU A 76 7.84 -11.62 19.90
C LEU A 76 7.51 -12.64 18.80
N THR A 77 8.40 -12.80 17.81
CA THR A 77 8.18 -13.71 16.68
C THR A 77 8.07 -15.16 17.17
N GLN A 78 7.07 -15.87 16.66
CA GLN A 78 6.85 -17.28 16.97
C GLN A 78 6.86 -18.12 15.69
N ILE A 79 7.17 -19.40 15.86
CA ILE A 79 6.99 -20.42 14.82
C ILE A 79 5.57 -20.97 14.98
N GLY A 80 4.81 -20.94 13.89
CA GLY A 80 3.44 -21.46 13.85
C GLY A 80 3.36 -22.99 13.87
N PRO A 81 2.14 -23.55 13.95
CA PRO A 81 1.93 -24.99 13.91
C PRO A 81 2.45 -25.60 12.61
N SER A 82 3.07 -26.79 12.69
CA SER A 82 3.62 -27.47 11.50
C SER A 82 2.57 -27.97 10.51
N SER A 83 1.30 -27.99 10.92
CA SER A 83 0.15 -28.37 10.07
C SER A 83 -0.41 -27.19 9.26
N VAL A 84 0.07 -25.97 9.50
CA VAL A 84 -0.40 -24.74 8.84
C VAL A 84 0.63 -24.31 7.79
N PHE A 85 0.17 -23.92 6.60
CA PHE A 85 1.06 -23.44 5.53
C PHE A 85 1.91 -22.25 5.99
N GLY A 86 3.20 -22.26 5.66
CA GLY A 86 4.16 -21.22 6.08
C GLY A 86 4.86 -21.56 7.40
N VAL A 87 5.62 -20.61 7.94
CA VAL A 87 6.41 -20.80 9.17
C VAL A 87 6.05 -19.80 10.25
N SER A 88 5.79 -18.55 9.88
CA SER A 88 5.56 -17.45 10.82
C SER A 88 4.08 -17.10 10.96
N ASN A 89 3.23 -18.11 11.15
CA ASN A 89 1.82 -17.92 11.53
C ASN A 89 1.70 -17.91 13.06
N TYR A 90 1.35 -16.78 13.66
CA TYR A 90 1.19 -16.70 15.10
C TYR A 90 0.27 -15.56 15.50
N VAL A 91 -0.20 -15.61 16.75
CA VAL A 91 -1.06 -14.58 17.35
C VAL A 91 -0.39 -14.01 18.58
N LEU A 92 -0.45 -12.70 18.74
CA LEU A 92 -0.04 -11.98 19.93
C LEU A 92 -1.28 -11.39 20.62
N SER A 93 -1.29 -11.41 21.94
CA SER A 93 -2.35 -10.80 22.74
C SER A 93 -1.85 -9.52 23.38
N VAL A 94 -2.60 -8.43 23.21
CA VAL A 94 -2.47 -7.22 24.03
C VAL A 94 -3.39 -7.41 25.24
N LEU A 95 -2.80 -7.35 26.43
CA LEU A 95 -3.50 -7.61 27.68
C LEU A 95 -3.89 -6.29 28.36
N ASP A 96 -4.98 -6.32 29.13
CA ASP A 96 -5.32 -5.24 30.04
C ASP A 96 -4.29 -5.15 31.18
N ASN A 97 -3.84 -3.93 31.46
CA ASN A 97 -2.85 -3.62 32.49
C ASN A 97 -3.47 -3.48 33.90
N LYS A 98 -4.79 -3.36 34.03
CA LYS A 98 -5.46 -3.20 35.34
C LYS A 98 -5.52 -4.48 36.17
N GLN A 99 -5.33 -5.64 35.55
CA GLN A 99 -5.54 -6.96 36.15
C GLN A 99 -4.28 -7.58 36.79
N VAL A 100 -3.26 -6.77 37.13
CA VAL A 100 -2.03 -7.29 37.79
C VAL A 100 -2.30 -7.80 39.23
N ASN A 101 -3.43 -7.40 39.83
CA ASN A 101 -3.83 -7.83 41.18
C ASN A 101 -4.96 -8.89 41.21
N GLU A 102 -5.54 -9.21 40.06
CA GLU A 102 -6.61 -10.21 39.92
C GLU A 102 -6.06 -11.42 39.15
N THR A 103 -6.56 -12.62 39.44
CA THR A 103 -6.06 -13.89 38.87
C THR A 103 -6.38 -14.07 37.37
N THR A 104 -6.95 -13.07 36.70
CA THR A 104 -7.51 -13.17 35.35
C THR A 104 -6.98 -12.06 34.43
N THR A 105 -6.03 -12.39 33.55
CA THR A 105 -5.59 -11.47 32.50
C THR A 105 -6.57 -11.44 31.32
N THR A 106 -7.23 -10.32 31.10
CA THR A 106 -8.12 -10.12 29.94
C THR A 106 -7.32 -9.75 28.69
N THR A 107 -7.63 -10.40 27.56
CA THR A 107 -7.08 -10.02 26.24
C THR A 107 -7.96 -8.96 25.60
N MET A 108 -7.38 -7.80 25.30
CA MET A 108 -8.08 -6.65 24.70
C MET A 108 -7.98 -6.63 23.17
N LEU A 109 -6.88 -7.13 22.61
CA LEU A 109 -6.65 -7.16 21.17
C LEU A 109 -5.82 -8.39 20.79
N GLN A 110 -6.26 -9.10 19.76
CA GLN A 110 -5.46 -10.13 19.10
C GLN A 110 -4.78 -9.56 17.85
N VAL A 111 -3.47 -9.72 17.74
CA VAL A 111 -2.68 -9.36 16.56
C VAL A 111 -2.27 -10.66 15.86
N PHE A 112 -2.89 -10.93 14.71
CA PHE A 112 -2.59 -12.10 13.89
C PHE A 112 -1.54 -11.78 12.84
N LEU A 113 -0.54 -12.65 12.73
CA LEU A 113 0.52 -12.58 11.74
C LEU A 113 0.39 -13.82 10.86
N LEU A 114 0.13 -13.63 9.56
CA LEU A 114 0.00 -14.69 8.57
C LEU A 114 1.21 -14.72 7.64
N ASP A 115 1.73 -15.91 7.39
CA ASP A 115 2.79 -16.14 6.43
C ASP A 115 2.21 -16.33 5.03
N SER A 116 2.19 -15.26 4.23
CA SER A 116 1.72 -15.29 2.83
C SER A 116 2.71 -15.93 1.84
N GLY A 117 3.76 -16.62 2.32
CA GLY A 117 4.77 -17.27 1.49
C GLY A 117 5.77 -16.29 0.86
N GLY A 118 6.13 -16.55 -0.40
CA GLY A 118 7.16 -15.80 -1.14
C GLY A 118 8.58 -16.36 -1.03
N GLY A 119 9.50 -15.87 -1.88
CA GLY A 119 10.87 -16.37 -1.92
C GLY A 119 10.95 -17.87 -2.24
N SER A 120 11.27 -18.69 -1.23
CA SER A 120 11.34 -20.16 -1.36
C SER A 120 9.99 -20.87 -1.21
N LEU A 121 8.92 -20.16 -0.85
CA LEU A 121 7.55 -20.68 -0.78
C LEU A 121 6.71 -20.03 -1.88
N PRO A 122 5.70 -20.75 -2.42
CA PRO A 122 4.71 -20.12 -3.27
C PRO A 122 4.03 -18.95 -2.52
N PRO A 123 3.79 -17.81 -3.16
CA PRO A 123 2.93 -16.76 -2.60
C PRO A 123 1.49 -17.25 -2.50
N SER A 124 1.01 -17.50 -1.28
CA SER A 124 -0.34 -18.03 -1.04
C SER A 124 -0.84 -17.77 0.37
N ILE A 125 -2.17 -17.69 0.48
CA ILE A 125 -2.90 -17.90 1.72
C ILE A 125 -3.74 -19.17 1.53
N GLU A 126 -3.50 -20.19 2.35
CA GLU A 126 -4.15 -21.49 2.24
C GLU A 126 -5.27 -21.68 3.26
N LEU A 127 -6.16 -22.64 3.00
CA LEU A 127 -7.27 -22.97 3.89
C LEU A 127 -6.79 -23.34 5.30
N SER A 128 -5.66 -24.03 5.43
CA SER A 128 -5.07 -24.39 6.73
C SER A 128 -4.76 -23.17 7.61
N GLN A 129 -4.41 -22.02 7.00
CA GLN A 129 -4.17 -20.78 7.73
C GLN A 129 -5.47 -20.13 8.20
N LEU A 130 -6.52 -20.18 7.37
CA LEU A 130 -7.84 -19.63 7.71
C LEU A 130 -8.51 -20.45 8.82
N GLU A 131 -8.49 -21.78 8.71
CA GLU A 131 -9.00 -22.70 9.74
C GLU A 131 -8.25 -22.52 11.06
N TRP A 132 -6.92 -22.38 11.00
CA TRP A 132 -6.11 -22.09 12.17
C TRP A 132 -6.46 -20.72 12.77
N LEU A 133 -6.52 -19.65 11.97
CA LEU A 133 -6.88 -18.31 12.45
C LEU A 133 -8.22 -18.33 13.19
N GLN A 134 -9.26 -18.90 12.57
CA GLN A 134 -10.58 -19.03 13.18
C GLN A 134 -10.54 -19.85 14.48
N SER A 135 -9.76 -20.93 14.53
CA SER A 135 -9.59 -21.73 15.76
C SER A 135 -8.92 -20.96 16.91
N GLN A 136 -8.13 -19.92 16.60
CA GLN A 136 -7.42 -19.10 17.59
C GLN A 136 -8.19 -17.85 17.99
N ARG A 137 -9.32 -17.53 17.33
CA ARG A 137 -10.12 -16.34 17.64
C ARG A 137 -10.77 -16.46 19.01
N LEU A 138 -10.61 -15.41 19.80
CA LEU A 138 -11.34 -15.22 21.04
C LEU A 138 -12.65 -14.51 20.71
N LYS A 139 -13.76 -15.10 21.18
CA LYS A 139 -15.10 -14.56 20.96
C LYS A 139 -15.20 -13.14 21.54
N ASN A 140 -15.83 -12.23 20.79
CA ASN A 140 -16.02 -10.82 21.16
C ASN A 140 -14.73 -10.03 21.41
N THR A 141 -13.56 -10.54 21.02
CA THR A 141 -12.28 -9.83 21.17
C THR A 141 -11.89 -9.16 19.87
N ALA A 142 -11.46 -7.90 19.93
CA ALA A 142 -10.97 -7.16 18.77
C ALA A 142 -9.74 -7.86 18.15
N ALA A 143 -9.63 -7.81 16.82
CA ALA A 143 -8.48 -8.34 16.11
C ALA A 143 -7.98 -7.42 14.99
N VAL A 144 -6.69 -7.56 14.71
CA VAL A 144 -6.02 -7.01 13.52
C VAL A 144 -5.15 -8.09 12.90
N VAL A 145 -5.04 -8.07 11.58
CA VAL A 145 -4.32 -9.10 10.84
C VAL A 145 -3.24 -8.46 9.98
N PHE A 146 -2.06 -9.08 9.95
CA PHE A 146 -0.96 -8.70 9.07
C PHE A 146 -0.56 -9.88 8.21
N GLN A 147 -0.35 -9.62 6.92
CA GLN A 147 0.33 -10.53 6.00
C GLN A 147 1.29 -9.74 5.12
N HIS A 148 2.23 -10.38 4.42
CA HIS A 148 3.20 -9.61 3.64
C HIS A 148 2.69 -9.23 2.24
N ILE A 149 2.24 -10.20 1.45
CA ILE A 149 1.85 -10.02 0.05
C ILE A 149 0.34 -9.73 -0.02
N PRO A 150 -0.12 -8.71 -0.75
CA PRO A 150 -1.55 -8.37 -0.83
C PRO A 150 -2.38 -9.47 -1.49
N THR A 151 -3.69 -9.44 -1.25
CA THR A 151 -4.69 -10.16 -2.04
C THR A 151 -5.25 -9.27 -3.15
N ALA A 152 -6.06 -9.82 -4.06
CA ALA A 152 -6.58 -9.07 -5.21
C ALA A 152 -7.49 -7.89 -4.81
N GLU A 153 -8.11 -7.96 -3.63
CA GLU A 153 -8.97 -6.92 -3.05
C GLU A 153 -8.20 -5.65 -2.65
N PHE A 154 -6.87 -5.71 -2.59
CA PHE A 154 -6.03 -4.52 -2.39
C PHE A 154 -5.85 -3.67 -3.65
N GLY A 155 -6.54 -3.99 -4.76
CA GLY A 155 -6.53 -3.16 -5.96
C GLY A 155 -6.94 -1.73 -5.62
N PHE A 156 -6.01 -0.79 -5.74
CA PHE A 156 -6.30 0.64 -5.55
C PHE A 156 -7.01 1.16 -6.80
N ASN A 157 -8.11 1.89 -6.60
CA ASN A 157 -8.85 2.51 -7.69
C ASN A 157 -9.03 4.00 -7.38
N ASP A 158 -8.43 4.85 -8.21
CA ASP A 158 -8.52 6.31 -8.09
C ASP A 158 -9.97 6.83 -8.19
N ASP A 159 -10.87 6.06 -8.83
CA ASP A 159 -12.29 6.39 -8.92
C ASP A 159 -13.06 6.08 -7.60
N ASP A 160 -12.45 5.32 -6.69
CA ASP A 160 -12.98 4.95 -5.38
C ASP A 160 -12.48 5.90 -4.26
N GLN A 161 -12.27 7.18 -4.60
CA GLN A 161 -11.86 8.26 -3.68
C GLN A 161 -12.70 8.40 -2.40
N LYS A 162 -13.85 7.72 -2.30
CA LYS A 162 -14.69 7.70 -1.10
C LYS A 162 -14.33 6.60 -0.10
N THR A 163 -13.64 5.55 -0.51
CA THR A 163 -13.33 4.40 0.35
C THR A 163 -11.84 4.29 0.67
N CYS A 164 -10.96 4.88 -0.14
CA CYS A 164 -9.51 4.80 0.03
C CYS A 164 -8.86 6.17 0.36
N SER A 165 -7.88 6.17 1.27
CA SER A 165 -7.03 7.33 1.58
C SER A 165 -5.56 6.93 1.65
N GLY A 166 -4.69 7.73 1.00
CA GLY A 166 -3.24 7.57 1.01
C GLY A 166 -2.64 7.64 -0.39
N PHE A 167 -1.50 6.99 -0.57
CA PHE A 167 -0.66 7.09 -1.76
C PHE A 167 -0.45 5.73 -2.43
N ASP A 168 -0.95 5.57 -3.66
CA ASP A 168 -0.64 4.44 -4.55
C ASP A 168 0.60 4.75 -5.37
N GLY A 169 1.77 4.44 -4.80
CA GLY A 169 3.06 4.78 -5.39
C GLY A 169 3.50 3.85 -6.51
N ASP A 170 3.03 2.60 -6.49
CA ASP A 170 3.37 1.59 -7.48
C ASP A 170 2.36 1.53 -8.64
N HIS A 171 1.22 2.20 -8.52
CA HIS A 171 0.10 2.14 -9.47
C HIS A 171 -0.44 0.71 -9.63
N GLY A 172 -0.62 0.04 -8.50
CA GLY A 172 -1.05 -1.35 -8.42
C GLY A 172 -0.54 -2.08 -7.18
N SER A 173 -1.17 -3.21 -6.86
CA SER A 173 -0.79 -4.11 -5.77
C SER A 173 -0.53 -5.49 -6.36
N ASP A 174 0.71 -5.97 -6.33
CA ASP A 174 1.13 -7.27 -6.90
C ASP A 174 0.61 -8.41 -6.02
N PRO A 175 -0.58 -8.99 -6.29
CA PRO A 175 -1.26 -9.81 -5.31
C PRO A 175 -0.82 -11.26 -5.39
N ILE A 176 -1.03 -12.01 -4.30
CA ILE A 176 -0.97 -13.47 -4.33
C ILE A 176 -1.95 -14.01 -5.38
N LYS A 177 -1.55 -15.11 -6.04
CA LYS A 177 -2.38 -15.76 -7.07
C LYS A 177 -3.25 -16.88 -6.51
N SER A 178 -2.91 -17.39 -5.33
CA SER A 178 -3.62 -18.47 -4.66
C SER A 178 -4.06 -17.97 -3.29
N ASP A 179 -5.33 -17.63 -3.18
CA ASP A 179 -5.96 -17.14 -1.94
C ASP A 179 -7.17 -18.01 -1.64
N ALA A 180 -7.24 -18.54 -0.41
CA ALA A 180 -8.38 -19.28 0.12
C ALA A 180 -9.56 -18.36 0.51
N GLY A 181 -9.40 -17.04 0.39
CA GLY A 181 -10.45 -16.04 0.62
C GLY A 181 -10.31 -15.32 1.95
N VAL A 182 -9.09 -14.93 2.34
CA VAL A 182 -8.81 -14.33 3.66
C VAL A 182 -9.66 -13.08 3.93
N VAL A 183 -9.83 -12.19 2.95
CA VAL A 183 -10.62 -10.95 3.13
C VAL A 183 -12.06 -11.28 3.48
N LYS A 184 -12.67 -12.19 2.73
CA LYS A 184 -14.04 -12.66 3.00
C LYS A 184 -14.14 -13.32 4.38
N THR A 185 -13.19 -14.18 4.73
CA THR A 185 -13.17 -14.84 6.04
C THR A 185 -13.11 -13.84 7.19
N LEU A 186 -12.28 -12.79 7.08
CA LEU A 186 -12.18 -11.76 8.12
C LEU A 186 -13.43 -10.89 8.21
N GLN A 187 -14.09 -10.60 7.08
CA GLN A 187 -15.39 -9.91 7.06
C GLN A 187 -16.49 -10.74 7.75
N GLU A 188 -16.51 -12.07 7.53
CA GLU A 188 -17.50 -12.97 8.11
C GLU A 188 -17.26 -13.26 9.60
N ASP A 189 -16.00 -13.25 10.06
CA ASP A 189 -15.63 -13.46 11.47
C ASP A 189 -16.08 -12.32 12.38
N GLY A 190 -16.04 -11.08 11.87
CA GLY A 190 -16.44 -9.88 12.60
C GLY A 190 -15.44 -9.46 13.68
N ASN A 191 -15.54 -8.20 14.13
CA ASN A 191 -14.61 -7.59 15.09
C ASN A 191 -13.12 -7.69 14.67
N VAL A 192 -12.87 -7.75 13.36
CA VAL A 192 -11.54 -7.63 12.75
C VAL A 192 -11.45 -6.27 12.08
N HIS A 193 -10.59 -5.40 12.60
CA HIS A 193 -10.58 -3.99 12.22
C HIS A 193 -9.86 -3.73 10.91
N PHE A 194 -8.75 -4.43 10.66
CA PHE A 194 -8.02 -4.33 9.41
C PHE A 194 -7.21 -5.58 9.06
N LEU A 195 -6.95 -5.73 7.76
CA LEU A 195 -5.88 -6.54 7.18
C LEU A 195 -4.80 -5.60 6.63
N ALA A 196 -3.58 -5.71 7.16
CA ALA A 196 -2.45 -4.88 6.77
C ALA A 196 -1.40 -5.66 5.96
N VAL A 197 -0.86 -5.04 4.92
CA VAL A 197 0.10 -5.65 3.98
C VAL A 197 1.27 -4.73 3.66
N GLY A 198 2.32 -5.32 3.07
CA GLY A 198 3.43 -4.62 2.45
C GLY A 198 3.61 -5.12 1.02
N HIS A 199 4.84 -5.52 0.65
CA HIS A 199 5.23 -6.04 -0.67
C HIS A 199 5.56 -4.98 -1.73
N ASN A 200 4.61 -4.12 -2.08
CA ASN A 200 4.87 -3.01 -3.01
C ASN A 200 5.44 -1.80 -2.25
N HIS A 201 6.59 -1.30 -2.68
CA HIS A 201 7.42 -0.46 -1.83
C HIS A 201 7.03 1.02 -1.77
N GLY A 202 6.21 1.49 -2.72
CA GLY A 202 5.68 2.85 -2.79
C GLY A 202 4.30 2.99 -2.16
N ASN A 203 3.51 1.92 -2.12
CA ASN A 203 2.12 1.94 -1.66
C ASN A 203 1.97 2.23 -0.16
N SER A 204 1.12 3.18 0.17
CA SER A 204 0.83 3.65 1.53
C SER A 204 -0.59 4.19 1.59
N TYR A 205 -1.58 3.30 1.64
CA TYR A 205 -3.00 3.69 1.70
C TYR A 205 -3.80 2.76 2.62
N CYS A 206 -5.01 3.17 2.99
CA CYS A 206 -6.00 2.30 3.60
C CYS A 206 -7.33 2.47 2.86
N CYS A 207 -8.03 1.37 2.66
CA CYS A 207 -9.33 1.31 1.98
C CYS A 207 -10.36 0.62 2.86
N SER A 208 -11.55 1.21 2.98
CA SER A 208 -12.70 0.57 3.62
C SER A 208 -13.33 -0.45 2.67
N THR A 209 -13.67 -1.63 3.19
CA THR A 209 -14.35 -2.68 2.41
C THR A 209 -15.88 -2.56 2.42
N THR A 210 -16.46 -1.49 2.96
CA THR A 210 -17.91 -1.33 3.08
C THR A 210 -18.57 -1.35 1.70
N THR A 211 -19.00 -2.52 1.26
CA THR A 211 -19.92 -2.68 0.15
C THR A 211 -21.27 -2.12 0.55
N THR A 212 -21.88 -1.35 -0.34
CA THR A 212 -23.30 -0.98 -0.26
C THR A 212 -24.17 -2.24 -0.30
N SER A 213 -24.33 -2.92 0.83
CA SER A 213 -25.28 -4.02 0.98
C SER A 213 -26.68 -3.44 0.97
N THR A 214 -27.42 -3.72 -0.11
CA THR A 214 -28.84 -3.40 -0.33
C THR A 214 -29.80 -4.25 0.52
N THR A 215 -29.30 -4.92 1.55
CA THR A 215 -30.10 -5.71 2.48
C THR A 215 -29.89 -5.19 3.89
N ASN A 216 -30.98 -4.65 4.46
CA ASN A 216 -31.07 -4.06 5.80
C ASN A 216 -30.60 -5.02 6.90
N ALA A 217 -29.30 -4.99 7.22
CA ALA A 217 -28.68 -5.36 8.49
C ALA A 217 -27.17 -5.18 8.35
N ILE A 218 -26.71 -3.95 8.13
CA ILE A 218 -25.31 -3.61 8.33
C ILE A 218 -25.21 -3.19 9.79
N GLN A 219 -24.50 -3.96 10.60
CA GLN A 219 -23.94 -3.46 11.85
C GLN A 219 -22.96 -2.37 11.41
N GLU A 220 -23.37 -1.09 11.51
CA GLU A 220 -22.71 0.08 10.89
C GLU A 220 -21.23 0.27 11.30
N ASN A 221 -20.76 -0.50 12.28
CA ASN A 221 -19.53 -0.26 13.02
C ASN A 221 -18.45 -1.36 12.87
N SER A 222 -18.50 -2.19 11.82
CA SER A 222 -17.59 -3.34 11.67
C SER A 222 -17.00 -3.53 10.28
N ALA A 223 -16.75 -2.44 9.55
CA ALA A 223 -16.08 -2.53 8.26
C ALA A 223 -14.64 -3.02 8.44
N LEU A 224 -14.27 -4.09 7.75
CA LEU A 224 -12.87 -4.46 7.56
C LEU A 224 -12.19 -3.37 6.72
N HIS A 225 -10.96 -3.01 7.09
CA HIS A 225 -10.13 -2.08 6.32
C HIS A 225 -8.90 -2.80 5.74
N LEU A 226 -8.56 -2.51 4.49
CA LEU A 226 -7.39 -3.04 3.80
C LEU A 226 -6.32 -1.96 3.76
N CYS A 227 -5.22 -2.16 4.50
CA CYS A 227 -4.17 -1.16 4.66
C CYS A 227 -2.83 -1.60 4.10
N PHE A 228 -2.24 -0.78 3.24
CA PHE A 228 -0.91 -0.93 2.67
C PHE A 228 0.12 -0.10 3.43
N GLY A 229 1.21 -0.74 3.84
CA GLY A 229 2.37 -0.09 4.42
C GLY A 229 3.54 -0.10 3.44
N ARG A 230 4.04 1.10 3.11
CA ARG A 230 5.22 1.22 2.26
C ARG A 230 6.45 0.60 2.91
N HIS A 231 7.43 0.28 2.08
CA HIS A 231 8.70 -0.27 2.54
C HIS A 231 9.40 0.67 3.53
N SER A 232 9.90 0.11 4.63
CA SER A 232 10.64 0.82 5.67
C SER A 232 12.15 0.56 5.59
N GLY A 233 12.94 1.60 5.88
CA GLY A 233 14.41 1.51 5.88
C GLY A 233 15.04 1.69 4.49
N TYR A 234 16.29 1.23 4.34
CA TYR A 234 17.13 1.49 3.16
C TYR A 234 17.18 0.35 2.13
N GLY A 235 16.39 -0.72 2.36
CA GLY A 235 16.18 -1.78 1.38
C GLY A 235 15.18 -1.39 0.28
N GLY A 236 14.91 -2.34 -0.61
CA GLY A 236 13.83 -2.24 -1.59
C GLY A 236 14.12 -1.51 -2.90
N TYR A 237 13.23 -1.65 -3.88
CA TYR A 237 13.23 -0.91 -5.14
C TYR A 237 12.53 0.46 -5.04
N GLY A 238 12.72 1.27 -6.09
CA GLY A 238 12.08 2.58 -6.23
C GLY A 238 12.91 3.74 -5.65
N SER A 239 12.35 4.95 -5.72
CA SER A 239 12.94 6.16 -5.14
C SER A 239 11.96 6.89 -4.22
N PHE A 240 11.02 6.14 -3.63
CA PHE A 240 10.02 6.67 -2.74
C PHE A 240 10.66 7.18 -1.45
N ASP A 241 10.07 8.24 -0.89
CA ASP A 241 10.52 8.73 0.41
C ASP A 241 10.36 7.65 1.47
N ARG A 242 11.40 7.51 2.30
CA ARG A 242 11.48 6.47 3.31
C ARG A 242 10.53 6.81 4.45
N GLY A 243 9.81 5.80 4.92
CA GLY A 243 8.89 5.93 6.04
C GLY A 243 8.35 4.57 6.44
N GLY A 244 7.47 4.57 7.43
CA GLY A 244 6.73 3.38 7.84
C GLY A 244 5.31 3.76 8.23
N ARG A 245 4.36 2.87 7.97
CA ARG A 245 2.99 3.05 8.45
C ARG A 245 2.92 2.72 9.94
N VAL A 246 2.32 3.62 10.70
CA VAL A 246 2.05 3.49 12.12
C VAL A 246 0.57 3.16 12.28
N TYR A 247 0.26 2.24 13.20
CA TYR A 247 -1.09 1.96 13.66
C TYR A 247 -1.16 2.33 15.14
N GLN A 248 -2.11 3.17 15.50
CA GLN A 248 -2.37 3.56 16.88
C GLN A 248 -3.69 2.96 17.32
N PHE A 249 -3.67 2.31 18.48
CA PHE A 249 -4.82 1.69 19.11
C PHE A 249 -5.19 2.47 20.37
N ARG A 250 -6.49 2.69 20.58
CA ARG A 250 -7.09 3.19 21.81
C ARG A 250 -8.09 2.15 22.27
N LEU A 251 -7.70 1.42 23.31
CA LEU A 251 -8.53 0.44 23.97
C LEU A 251 -9.44 1.22 24.93
N LYS A 252 -10.76 1.09 24.78
CA LYS A 252 -11.72 1.65 25.75
C LYS A 252 -11.86 0.69 26.91
N ASP A 253 -11.91 1.24 28.13
CA ASP A 253 -12.21 0.48 29.34
C ASP A 253 -13.73 0.37 29.51
N ASP A 254 -14.21 -0.78 29.98
CA ASP A 254 -15.64 -1.03 30.25
C ASP A 254 -16.22 -0.13 31.37
N ASP A 255 -15.37 0.62 32.09
CA ASP A 255 -15.76 1.48 33.21
C ASP A 255 -16.22 2.90 32.82
N ASP A 256 -16.11 3.28 31.54
CA ASP A 256 -16.19 4.69 31.12
C ASP A 256 -17.54 5.19 30.58
N ASP A 257 -18.63 4.39 30.47
CA ASP A 257 -19.94 4.92 30.08
C ASP A 257 -21.16 4.08 30.55
N ASP A 258 -22.22 4.78 30.98
CA ASP A 258 -23.57 4.31 31.37
C ASP A 258 -24.38 3.70 30.19
N ASP A 259 -23.79 3.62 28.99
CA ASP A 259 -24.41 3.12 27.75
C ASP A 259 -23.72 1.83 27.30
N ASN A 260 -24.05 0.75 28.00
CA ASN A 260 -23.53 -0.58 27.78
C ASN A 260 -24.22 -1.27 26.59
N ASP A 261 -23.97 -0.78 25.36
CA ASP A 261 -24.35 -1.50 24.13
C ASP A 261 -23.30 -2.58 23.74
N GLY A 262 -22.13 -2.59 24.39
CA GLY A 262 -21.13 -3.66 24.21
C GLY A 262 -20.51 -3.72 22.81
N THR A 263 -20.59 -2.65 22.02
CA THR A 263 -20.38 -2.70 20.57
C THR A 263 -19.04 -2.16 20.05
N GLU A 264 -18.23 -1.39 20.80
CA GLU A 264 -16.90 -0.96 20.29
C GLU A 264 -15.80 -0.84 21.36
N GLN A 265 -15.00 -1.90 21.49
CA GLN A 265 -13.88 -2.00 22.43
C GLN A 265 -12.56 -1.39 21.91
N LEU A 266 -12.46 -1.07 20.61
CA LEU A 266 -11.21 -0.61 19.98
C LEU A 266 -11.44 0.52 18.99
N ALA A 267 -10.97 1.72 19.34
CA ALA A 267 -10.74 2.79 18.37
C ALA A 267 -9.31 2.69 17.82
N TRP A 268 -9.11 2.97 16.53
CA TRP A 268 -7.79 2.95 15.93
C TRP A 268 -7.61 4.02 14.85
N SER A 269 -6.35 4.36 14.57
CA SER A 269 -5.96 5.25 13.49
C SER A 269 -4.63 4.82 12.88
N SER A 270 -4.33 5.31 11.68
CA SER A 270 -3.07 5.01 10.99
C SER A 270 -2.53 6.20 10.22
N TRP A 271 -1.21 6.26 10.05
CA TRP A 271 -0.53 7.26 9.22
C TRP A 271 0.82 6.75 8.75
N ALA A 272 1.37 7.34 7.69
CA ALA A 272 2.77 7.17 7.31
C ALA A 272 3.65 8.15 8.11
N ARG A 273 4.65 7.62 8.83
CA ARG A 273 5.70 8.42 9.46
C ARG A 273 6.95 8.39 8.60
N MET A 274 7.30 9.54 8.03
CA MET A 274 8.40 9.69 7.10
C MET A 274 9.73 9.91 7.83
N GLU A 275 10.84 9.58 7.18
CA GLU A 275 12.20 9.84 7.66
C GLU A 275 12.46 11.34 7.86
N SER A 276 11.80 12.19 7.06
CA SER A 276 11.80 13.65 7.22
C SER A 276 11.17 14.13 8.53
N GLY A 277 10.45 13.25 9.25
CA GLY A 277 9.62 13.57 10.41
C GLY A 277 8.19 13.97 10.04
N GLU A 278 7.87 14.10 8.75
CA GLU A 278 6.52 14.39 8.28
C GLU A 278 5.57 13.23 8.57
N ILE A 279 4.30 13.57 8.82
CA ILE A 279 3.20 12.61 8.93
C ILE A 279 2.30 12.77 7.71
N MET A 280 2.14 11.70 6.95
CA MET A 280 1.36 11.65 5.71
C MET A 280 0.30 10.53 5.78
N ASP A 281 -0.54 10.44 4.75
CA ASP A 281 -1.47 9.30 4.51
C ASP A 281 -2.29 8.90 5.75
N ARG A 282 -2.82 9.90 6.46
CA ARG A 282 -3.66 9.69 7.64
C ARG A 282 -4.93 8.94 7.27
N PHE A 283 -5.28 7.99 8.11
CA PHE A 283 -6.49 7.20 8.02
C PHE A 283 -7.12 7.10 9.41
N GLU A 284 -8.37 7.50 9.51
CA GLU A 284 -9.23 7.30 10.67
C GLU A 284 -10.49 6.62 10.12
N PRO A 285 -10.79 5.39 10.57
CA PRO A 285 -12.07 4.75 10.30
C PRO A 285 -13.20 5.68 10.75
N GLN A 286 -14.23 5.79 9.91
CA GLN A 286 -15.46 6.50 10.27
C GLN A 286 -16.39 5.60 11.08
#